data_AF-A0A6B1EYT0-F1
#
_entry.id   AF-A0A6B1EYT0-F1
#
_cell.length_a   1.000
_cell.length_b   1.000
_cell.length_c   1.000
_cell.angle_alpha   90.00
_cell.angle_beta   90.00
_cell.angle_gamma   90.00
#
_symmetry.space_group_name_H-M   'P 1'
#
loop_
_entity.id
_entity.type
_entity.pdbx_description
1 polymer ?
#
loop_
_entity_poly.entity_id
_entity_poly.type
_entity_poly.pdbx_seq_one_letter_code
_entity_poly.pdbx_strand_id
1 'polypeptide(L)'
;MLIVALIGLSSCSDVDLNIDQEQTEEPLRFIEYVLFPTAPYLDKSYIDITDPEQELAVGHIDFEAEKQAIQQVYSAFITAYVEEDMRALREILDISTGIEWGTDITGNVYGWNNVKTYIEINWSISHCRSGRTKGLMEDWVLADYNWVLTDFYIRPENVKAPWPEASATGHMFYYHPDMPLELEACYVEISRFYFTKKSGKWRIHQIDGSKYFTDDKYKAP
;
A
#
# COMPACT_ATOMS: atom_id res chain seq x y z
N MET A 1 -7.97 30.59 -63.42
CA MET A 1 -8.25 29.83 -62.19
C MET A 1 -9.08 28.61 -62.58
N LEU A 2 -8.47 27.42 -62.51
CA LEU A 2 -9.04 26.07 -62.71
C LEU A 2 -10.33 25.90 -61.88
N ILE A 3 -11.47 25.42 -62.41
CA ILE A 3 -11.84 24.11 -63.01
C ILE A 3 -12.01 23.00 -61.95
N VAL A 4 -13.27 22.81 -61.56
CA VAL A 4 -14.12 21.59 -61.59
C VAL A 4 -13.42 20.23 -61.74
N ALA A 5 -13.75 19.26 -60.90
CA ALA A 5 -14.40 18.00 -61.32
C ALA A 5 -14.59 16.98 -60.18
N LEU A 6 -15.83 16.56 -59.99
CA LEU A 6 -16.19 15.22 -59.52
C LEU A 6 -15.63 14.17 -60.49
N ILE A 7 -15.06 13.08 -59.96
CA ILE A 7 -14.93 11.81 -60.68
C ILE A 7 -15.37 10.70 -59.71
N GLY A 8 -16.46 10.03 -60.06
CA GLY A 8 -16.73 8.66 -59.64
C GLY A 8 -16.21 7.66 -60.70
N LEU A 9 -16.50 6.37 -60.46
CA LEU A 9 -16.09 5.16 -61.21
C LEU A 9 -14.72 4.63 -60.74
N SER A 10 -14.49 3.33 -60.53
CA SER A 10 -15.27 2.14 -60.87
C SER A 10 -14.66 0.92 -60.16
N SER A 11 -15.52 -0.05 -59.88
CA SER A 11 -15.25 -1.43 -59.44
C SER A 11 -14.27 -2.22 -60.30
N CYS A 12 -13.72 -3.28 -59.68
CA CYS A 12 -13.16 -4.56 -60.17
C CYS A 12 -11.84 -4.82 -59.43
N SER A 13 -11.58 -5.93 -58.74
CA SER A 13 -12.23 -7.24 -58.70
C SER A 13 -11.73 -7.99 -57.46
N ASP A 14 -12.64 -8.74 -56.85
CA ASP A 14 -12.47 -10.02 -56.17
C ASP A 14 -11.04 -10.49 -55.87
N VAL A 15 -10.71 -10.60 -54.59
CA VAL A 15 -10.11 -11.83 -54.07
C VAL A 15 -10.81 -12.16 -52.77
N ASP A 16 -11.67 -13.19 -52.86
CA ASP A 16 -12.18 -13.97 -51.74
C ASP A 16 -11.07 -14.29 -50.75
N LEU A 17 -11.23 -13.83 -49.51
CA LEU A 17 -10.68 -14.53 -48.36
C LEU A 17 -11.80 -14.77 -47.37
N ASN A 18 -12.63 -15.73 -47.81
CA ASN A 18 -13.44 -16.59 -46.97
C ASN A 18 -12.50 -17.27 -45.96
N ILE A 19 -12.28 -16.65 -44.80
CA ILE A 19 -11.61 -17.31 -43.66
C ILE A 19 -12.74 -17.85 -42.78
N ASP A 20 -13.27 -18.98 -43.26
CA ASP A 20 -13.91 -19.94 -42.38
C ASP A 20 -12.86 -20.52 -41.42
N GLN A 21 -13.36 -20.80 -40.22
CA GLN A 21 -12.71 -21.46 -39.11
C GLN A 21 -11.89 -22.68 -39.52
N GLU A 22 -10.63 -22.76 -39.07
CA GLU A 22 -10.12 -23.98 -38.44
C GLU A 22 -8.83 -23.70 -37.67
N GLN A 23 -8.78 -24.25 -36.45
CA GLN A 23 -7.63 -24.25 -35.55
C GLN A 23 -6.38 -24.81 -36.24
N THR A 24 -5.22 -24.22 -35.98
CA THR A 24 -4.01 -25.02 -35.77
C THR A 24 -3.08 -24.25 -34.83
N GLU A 25 -2.91 -24.80 -33.63
CA GLU A 25 -1.91 -24.39 -32.65
C GLU A 25 -0.51 -24.57 -33.27
N GLU A 26 0.26 -23.48 -33.37
CA GLU A 26 1.69 -23.60 -33.67
C GLU A 26 2.43 -24.04 -32.40
N PRO A 27 3.19 -25.16 -32.42
CA PRO A 27 3.98 -25.56 -31.27
C PRO A 27 5.23 -24.68 -31.17
N LEU A 28 5.39 -24.04 -30.01
CA LEU A 28 6.63 -23.36 -29.60
C LEU A 28 7.82 -24.33 -29.75
N ARG A 29 8.72 -24.01 -30.70
CA ARG A 29 9.97 -24.73 -30.91
C ARG A 29 10.98 -24.32 -29.83
N PHE A 30 11.27 -25.20 -28.90
CA PHE A 30 12.43 -25.05 -28.01
C PHE A 30 13.70 -25.41 -28.77
N ILE A 31 14.66 -24.49 -28.85
CA ILE A 31 16.01 -24.76 -29.32
C ILE A 31 16.82 -25.26 -28.12
N GLU A 32 17.20 -26.54 -28.15
CA GLU A 32 18.19 -27.12 -27.24
C GLU A 32 19.58 -26.54 -27.52
N TYR A 33 20.26 -26.04 -26.49
CA TYR A 33 21.71 -25.88 -26.52
C TYR A 33 22.37 -26.97 -25.67
N VAL A 34 23.27 -27.70 -26.31
CA VAL A 34 23.99 -28.88 -25.81
C VAL A 34 25.15 -28.49 -24.87
N LEU A 35 25.09 -29.05 -23.65
CA LEU A 35 26.14 -29.59 -22.75
C LEU A 35 27.54 -28.93 -22.68
N PHE A 36 27.91 -28.53 -21.45
CA PHE A 36 29.26 -28.74 -20.90
C PHE A 36 29.18 -29.65 -19.64
N PRO A 37 30.06 -30.66 -19.49
CA PRO A 37 30.08 -31.57 -18.35
C PRO A 37 30.93 -31.01 -17.19
N THR A 38 30.64 -31.48 -15.96
CA THR A 38 31.42 -31.35 -14.68
C THR A 38 30.81 -30.51 -13.54
N ALA A 39 29.50 -30.27 -13.50
CA ALA A 39 28.87 -30.01 -12.20
C ALA A 39 28.53 -31.36 -11.53
N PRO A 40 28.99 -31.64 -10.30
CA PRO A 40 28.56 -32.84 -9.58
C PRO A 40 27.04 -32.80 -9.47
N TYR A 41 26.41 -33.93 -9.79
CA TYR A 41 24.99 -34.15 -9.60
C TYR A 41 24.64 -33.80 -8.15
N LEU A 42 24.10 -32.59 -7.94
CA LEU A 42 23.32 -32.31 -6.75
C LEU A 42 22.10 -33.20 -6.88
N ASP A 43 22.11 -34.26 -6.08
CA ASP A 43 20.95 -35.08 -5.79
C ASP A 43 19.82 -34.12 -5.37
N LYS A 44 18.96 -33.78 -6.33
CA LYS A 44 17.69 -33.11 -6.07
C LYS A 44 16.75 -34.19 -5.53
N SER A 45 17.09 -34.76 -4.37
CA SER A 45 16.07 -35.25 -3.47
C SER A 45 15.21 -34.04 -3.21
N TYR A 46 14.09 -33.99 -3.93
CA TYR A 46 13.00 -33.07 -3.74
C TYR A 46 12.77 -33.04 -2.23
N ILE A 47 13.20 -31.97 -1.57
CA ILE A 47 12.65 -31.67 -0.25
C ILE A 47 11.25 -31.23 -0.59
N ASP A 48 10.35 -32.21 -0.57
CA ASP A 48 8.94 -31.97 -0.47
C ASP A 48 8.79 -31.18 0.82
N ILE A 49 8.70 -29.85 0.71
CA ILE A 49 8.25 -29.00 1.81
C ILE A 49 6.74 -29.27 1.86
N THR A 50 6.39 -30.49 2.25
CA THR A 50 5.02 -30.94 2.52
C THR A 50 4.61 -30.42 3.89
N ASP A 51 4.81 -29.12 4.12
CA ASP A 51 4.04 -28.37 5.10
C ASP A 51 4.14 -26.85 4.82
N PRO A 52 3.12 -26.24 4.17
CA PRO A 52 3.03 -24.78 4.09
C PRO A 52 2.85 -24.11 5.48
N GLU A 53 2.70 -24.90 6.55
CA GLU A 53 2.65 -24.45 7.95
C GLU A 53 4.01 -24.44 8.66
N GLN A 54 5.10 -24.88 8.04
CA GLN A 54 6.44 -24.61 8.57
C GLN A 54 6.82 -23.13 8.33
N GLU A 55 6.15 -22.25 9.08
CA GLU A 55 6.62 -20.91 9.38
C GLU A 55 7.92 -21.02 10.16
N LEU A 56 9.02 -21.20 9.42
CA LEU A 56 10.36 -21.29 10.00
C LEU A 56 10.71 -19.95 10.65
N ALA A 57 11.03 -20.09 11.94
CA ALA A 57 11.46 -19.09 12.93
C ALA A 57 10.34 -18.37 13.70
N VAL A 58 9.67 -19.11 14.60
CA VAL A 58 9.10 -18.56 15.83
C VAL A 58 10.24 -18.01 16.69
N GLY A 59 10.77 -16.85 16.31
CA GLY A 59 11.46 -16.00 17.28
C GLY A 59 10.46 -15.69 18.38
N HIS A 60 10.89 -15.80 19.64
CA HIS A 60 10.05 -15.37 20.75
C HIS A 60 9.75 -13.87 20.55
N ILE A 61 8.48 -13.54 20.27
CA ILE A 61 8.03 -12.16 20.16
C ILE A 61 7.72 -11.65 21.56
N ASP A 62 8.44 -10.61 21.97
CA ASP A 62 8.04 -9.80 23.12
C ASP A 62 6.93 -8.84 22.66
N PHE A 63 5.69 -9.29 22.74
CA PHE A 63 4.53 -8.54 22.24
C PHE A 63 4.41 -7.16 22.89
N GLU A 64 4.74 -7.04 24.18
CA GLU A 64 4.63 -5.76 24.89
C GLU A 64 5.68 -4.77 24.41
N ALA A 65 6.94 -5.22 24.25
CA ALA A 65 7.99 -4.38 23.69
C ALA A 65 7.68 -3.95 22.24
N GLU A 66 7.17 -4.87 21.41
CA GLU A 66 6.83 -4.56 20.01
C GLU A 66 5.62 -3.62 19.92
N LYS A 67 4.55 -3.84 20.72
CA LYS A 67 3.40 -2.92 20.82
C LYS A 67 3.83 -1.53 21.22
N GLN A 68 4.70 -1.41 22.22
CA GLN A 68 5.23 -0.12 22.66
C GLN A 68 6.04 0.57 21.55
N ALA A 69 6.90 -0.16 20.84
CA ALA A 69 7.68 0.40 19.74
C ALA A 69 6.80 0.86 18.56
N ILE A 70 5.77 0.08 18.19
CA ILE A 70 4.81 0.43 17.15
C ILE A 70 3.98 1.64 17.57
N GLN A 71 3.53 1.69 18.82
CA GLN A 71 2.81 2.84 19.39
C GLN A 71 3.66 4.12 19.31
N GLN A 72 4.97 4.05 19.60
CA GLN A 72 5.86 5.20 19.47
C GLN A 72 5.95 5.70 18.02
N VAL A 73 6.02 4.80 17.03
CA VAL A 73 6.01 5.16 15.61
C VAL A 73 4.70 5.85 15.22
N TYR A 74 3.57 5.33 15.69
CA TYR A 74 2.26 5.93 15.44
C TYR A 74 2.10 7.30 16.12
N SER A 75 2.49 7.44 17.39
CA SER A 75 2.45 8.75 18.07
C SER A 75 3.36 9.77 17.39
N ALA A 76 4.55 9.36 16.91
CA ALA A 76 5.43 10.22 16.13
C ALA A 76 4.80 10.61 14.78
N PHE A 77 4.12 9.67 14.12
CA PHE A 77 3.39 9.93 12.88
C PHE A 77 2.27 10.95 13.10
N ILE A 78 1.39 10.74 14.09
CA ILE A 78 0.30 11.66 14.39
C ILE A 78 0.84 13.05 14.73
N THR A 79 1.91 13.14 15.52
CA THR A 79 2.56 14.42 15.85
C THR A 79 3.07 15.12 14.59
N ALA A 80 3.87 14.42 13.77
CA ALA A 80 4.41 14.97 12.53
C ALA A 80 3.32 15.36 11.53
N TYR A 81 2.26 14.56 11.44
CA TYR A 81 1.09 14.84 10.62
C TYR A 81 0.37 16.09 11.14
N VAL A 82 0.14 16.21 12.44
CA VAL A 82 -0.52 17.38 13.04
C VAL A 82 0.31 18.66 12.94
N GLU A 83 1.63 18.56 13.03
CA GLU A 83 2.57 19.69 12.96
C GLU A 83 2.94 20.11 11.53
N GLU A 84 2.37 19.44 10.52
CA GLU A 84 2.65 19.72 9.13
C GLU A 84 4.16 19.48 8.74
N ASP A 85 4.87 18.58 9.45
CA ASP A 85 6.31 18.30 9.24
C ASP A 85 6.55 17.15 8.24
N MET A 86 6.64 17.50 6.95
CA MET A 86 6.89 16.53 5.88
C MET A 86 8.23 15.81 6.01
N ARG A 87 9.23 16.44 6.64
CA ARG A 87 10.56 15.85 6.83
C ARG A 87 10.46 14.74 7.88
N ALA A 88 9.75 14.97 8.98
CA ALA A 88 9.50 13.95 10.00
C ALA A 88 8.69 12.78 9.42
N LEU A 89 7.61 13.06 8.66
CA LEU A 89 6.82 12.01 8.00
C LEU A 89 7.68 11.11 7.10
N ARG A 90 8.61 11.69 6.34
CA ARG A 90 9.52 10.94 5.47
C ARG A 90 10.36 9.90 6.22
N GLU A 91 10.73 10.17 7.47
CA GLU A 91 11.53 9.26 8.30
C GLU A 91 10.71 8.16 8.97
N ILE A 92 9.43 8.45 9.23
CA ILE A 92 8.48 7.57 9.91
C ILE A 92 7.83 6.58 8.93
N LEU A 93 7.57 7.02 7.71
CA LEU A 93 6.97 6.24 6.64
C LEU A 93 8.02 5.35 5.93
N ASP A 94 7.63 4.14 5.58
CA ASP A 94 8.44 3.22 4.76
C ASP A 94 8.30 3.56 3.27
N ILE A 95 8.95 4.65 2.88
CA ILE A 95 8.96 5.14 1.49
C ILE A 95 9.80 4.28 0.54
N SER A 96 10.56 3.31 1.06
CA SER A 96 11.56 2.56 0.31
C SER A 96 10.95 1.47 -0.59
N THR A 97 9.75 1.00 -0.25
CA THR A 97 9.14 -0.18 -0.88
C THR A 97 7.67 0.04 -1.23
N GLY A 98 7.34 1.21 -1.79
CA GLY A 98 6.00 1.48 -2.31
C GLY A 98 4.95 1.65 -1.21
N ILE A 99 5.11 2.71 -0.40
CA ILE A 99 4.09 3.17 0.55
C ILE A 99 2.71 3.26 -0.12
N GLU A 100 1.67 2.87 0.61
CA GLU A 100 0.27 2.91 0.17
C GLU A 100 -0.56 3.75 1.13
N TRP A 101 -1.44 4.60 0.60
CA TRP A 101 -2.35 5.41 1.39
C TRP A 101 -3.77 5.30 0.84
N GLY A 102 -4.64 4.61 1.57
CA GLY A 102 -6.04 4.43 1.25
C GLY A 102 -6.87 5.65 1.62
N THR A 103 -7.87 5.93 0.79
CA THR A 103 -8.87 6.96 1.03
C THR A 103 -10.21 6.44 0.51
N ASP A 104 -11.28 6.68 1.25
CA ASP A 104 -12.61 6.21 0.85
C ASP A 104 -13.14 6.96 -0.38
N ILE A 105 -12.58 8.13 -0.71
CA ILE A 105 -13.05 8.98 -1.81
C ILE A 105 -12.22 8.79 -3.08
N THR A 106 -10.88 8.80 -2.99
CA THR A 106 -9.99 8.80 -4.16
C THR A 106 -9.38 7.43 -4.46
N GLY A 107 -9.67 6.42 -3.63
CA GLY A 107 -9.02 5.12 -3.66
C GLY A 107 -7.60 5.17 -3.08
N ASN A 108 -6.79 4.18 -3.42
CA ASN A 108 -5.44 4.03 -2.89
C ASN A 108 -4.43 4.86 -3.71
N VAL A 109 -3.59 5.62 -3.00
CA VAL A 109 -2.46 6.36 -3.53
C VAL A 109 -1.18 5.56 -3.30
N TYR A 110 -0.37 5.39 -4.34
CA TYR A 110 0.80 4.53 -4.32
C TYR A 110 2.10 5.31 -4.54
N GLY A 111 3.12 4.97 -3.76
CA GLY A 111 4.46 5.50 -3.91
C GLY A 111 4.64 6.88 -3.28
N TRP A 112 5.86 7.16 -2.80
CA TRP A 112 6.12 8.30 -1.94
C TRP A 112 5.76 9.64 -2.56
N ASN A 113 6.09 9.89 -3.83
CA ASN A 113 5.81 11.18 -4.45
C ASN A 113 4.30 11.48 -4.53
N ASN A 114 3.50 10.46 -4.83
CA ASN A 114 2.05 10.61 -4.92
C ASN A 114 1.44 10.76 -3.52
N VAL A 115 1.86 9.94 -2.55
CA VAL A 115 1.42 10.04 -1.15
C VAL A 115 1.80 11.40 -0.57
N LYS A 116 3.02 11.87 -0.80
CA LYS A 116 3.48 13.20 -0.41
C LYS A 116 2.57 14.29 -0.98
N THR A 117 2.28 14.23 -2.28
CA THR A 117 1.43 15.22 -2.96
C THR A 117 0.00 15.18 -2.42
N TYR A 118 -0.53 13.98 -2.21
CA TYR A 118 -1.84 13.76 -1.60
C TYR A 118 -1.91 14.38 -0.21
N ILE A 119 -0.91 14.10 0.63
CA ILE A 119 -0.82 14.70 1.96
C ILE A 119 -0.79 16.21 1.80
N GLU A 120 0.17 16.80 1.06
CA GLU A 120 0.31 18.27 0.90
C GLU A 120 -0.98 18.98 0.44
N ILE A 121 -1.78 18.37 -0.43
CA ILE A 121 -3.06 18.94 -0.88
C ILE A 121 -4.14 18.86 0.22
N ASN A 122 -4.16 17.76 0.97
CA ASN A 122 -5.13 17.51 2.04
C ASN A 122 -4.57 17.90 3.41
N TRP A 123 -3.42 18.59 3.46
CA TRP A 123 -2.75 19.01 4.68
C TRP A 123 -3.20 20.42 5.03
N SER A 124 -4.32 20.55 5.72
CA SER A 124 -4.64 21.83 6.34
C SER A 124 -5.31 21.71 7.68
N ILE A 125 -4.60 21.06 8.60
CA ILE A 125 -4.92 21.10 10.02
C ILE A 125 -4.88 22.55 10.52
N SER A 126 -4.03 23.40 9.95
CA SER A 126 -4.05 24.85 10.19
C SER A 126 -5.41 25.50 9.85
N HIS A 127 -6.09 25.11 8.77
CA HIS A 127 -7.47 25.55 8.49
C HIS A 127 -8.48 25.00 9.50
N CYS A 128 -8.31 23.75 9.94
CA CYS A 128 -9.13 23.16 11.01
C CYS A 128 -8.88 23.79 12.40
N ARG A 129 -7.70 24.40 12.62
CA ARG A 129 -7.32 25.11 13.85
C ARG A 129 -7.73 26.59 13.88
N SER A 130 -7.78 27.25 12.71
CA SER A 130 -7.92 28.72 12.61
C SER A 130 -9.32 29.22 12.22
N GLY A 131 -10.25 28.32 11.88
CA GLY A 131 -11.59 28.67 11.42
C GLY A 131 -12.60 29.01 12.53
N ARG A 132 -13.72 29.62 12.12
CA ARG A 132 -14.94 29.94 12.92
C ARG A 132 -15.64 28.72 13.55
N THR A 133 -15.03 27.54 13.43
CA THR A 133 -15.37 26.22 14.00
C THR A 133 -14.74 25.97 15.37
N LYS A 134 -14.10 27.00 15.94
CA LYS A 134 -13.46 27.06 17.26
C LYS A 134 -14.28 26.43 18.41
N GLY A 135 -15.61 26.44 18.34
CA GLY A 135 -16.49 25.88 19.37
C GLY A 135 -16.83 24.38 19.25
N LEU A 136 -16.45 23.69 18.16
CA LEU A 136 -16.78 22.28 17.94
C LEU A 136 -15.55 21.37 17.87
N MET A 137 -14.38 21.89 17.48
CA MET A 137 -13.16 21.09 17.32
C MET A 137 -12.07 21.31 18.39
N GLU A 138 -12.03 22.46 19.09
CA GLU A 138 -11.01 22.72 20.13
C GLU A 138 -11.13 21.74 21.31
N ASP A 139 -12.33 21.24 21.62
CA ASP A 139 -12.56 20.36 22.78
C ASP A 139 -12.44 18.85 22.48
N TRP A 140 -12.52 18.40 21.21
CA TRP A 140 -12.70 16.96 20.90
C TRP A 140 -11.62 16.34 20.00
N VAL A 141 -11.05 17.07 19.04
CA VAL A 141 -10.23 16.44 17.99
C VAL A 141 -8.73 16.73 18.13
N LEU A 142 -8.37 17.85 18.76
CA LEU A 142 -6.97 18.33 18.81
C LEU A 142 -6.42 18.53 20.23
N ALA A 143 -7.25 18.37 21.27
CA ALA A 143 -6.87 18.69 22.65
C ALA A 143 -5.91 17.66 23.28
N ASP A 144 -5.90 16.43 22.79
CA ASP A 144 -5.00 15.38 23.29
C ASP A 144 -4.84 14.28 22.23
N TYR A 145 -3.94 14.46 21.25
CA TYR A 145 -3.62 13.42 20.24
C TYR A 145 -2.84 12.23 20.81
N ASN A 146 -3.05 11.92 22.09
CA ASN A 146 -2.58 10.73 22.78
C ASN A 146 -3.42 9.51 22.38
N TRP A 147 -3.69 9.38 21.08
CA TRP A 147 -4.42 8.25 20.53
C TRP A 147 -3.58 6.98 20.68
N VAL A 148 -4.26 5.91 21.06
CA VAL A 148 -3.65 4.61 21.31
C VAL A 148 -4.11 3.66 20.21
N LEU A 149 -3.16 2.93 19.64
CA LEU A 149 -3.44 1.86 18.70
C LEU A 149 -4.14 0.69 19.41
N THR A 150 -5.02 0.03 18.69
CA THR A 150 -5.76 -1.15 19.12
C THR A 150 -5.58 -2.29 18.12
N ASP A 151 -6.07 -3.48 18.47
CA ASP A 151 -6.11 -4.65 17.58
C ASP A 151 -4.77 -4.98 16.91
N PHE A 152 -3.72 -5.18 17.72
CA PHE A 152 -2.40 -5.52 17.20
C PHE A 152 -2.35 -6.96 16.67
N TYR A 153 -1.84 -7.12 15.47
CA TYR A 153 -1.44 -8.40 14.89
C TYR A 153 0.02 -8.31 14.49
N ILE A 154 0.89 -9.14 15.06
CA ILE A 154 2.35 -9.08 14.85
C ILE A 154 2.83 -10.41 14.29
N ARG A 155 3.35 -10.37 13.06
CA ARG A 155 3.88 -11.52 12.36
C ARG A 155 5.41 -11.46 12.34
N PRO A 156 6.12 -12.50 12.84
CA PRO A 156 7.57 -12.56 12.74
C PRO A 156 8.00 -12.70 11.28
N GLU A 157 9.28 -12.47 11.03
CA GLU A 157 9.88 -12.77 9.73
C GLU A 157 9.69 -14.26 9.38
N ASN A 158 9.20 -14.53 8.18
CA ASN A 158 9.02 -15.87 7.65
C ASN A 158 9.08 -15.86 6.11
N VAL A 159 8.89 -17.02 5.48
CA VAL A 159 8.96 -17.17 4.01
C VAL A 159 7.97 -16.25 3.27
N LYS A 160 6.81 -15.94 3.87
CA LYS A 160 5.78 -15.05 3.29
C LYS A 160 5.98 -13.59 3.68
N ALA A 161 6.78 -13.32 4.72
CA ALA A 161 7.06 -11.99 5.26
C ALA A 161 8.57 -11.82 5.50
N PRO A 162 9.32 -11.30 4.51
CA PRO A 162 10.79 -11.19 4.57
C PRO A 162 11.33 -10.20 5.62
N TRP A 163 10.45 -9.62 6.43
CA TRP A 163 10.74 -8.82 7.60
C TRP A 163 9.58 -8.97 8.58
N PRO A 164 9.80 -8.75 9.89
CA PRO A 164 8.68 -8.65 10.82
C PRO A 164 7.72 -7.55 10.38
N GLU A 165 6.44 -7.83 10.51
CA GLU A 165 5.38 -6.91 10.11
C GLU A 165 4.27 -6.89 11.17
N ALA A 166 3.50 -5.81 11.18
CA ALA A 166 2.40 -5.68 12.11
C ALA A 166 1.22 -4.97 11.46
N SER A 167 0.02 -5.27 11.94
CA SER A 167 -1.20 -4.52 11.66
C SER A 167 -1.78 -4.01 12.98
N ALA A 168 -2.34 -2.80 12.96
CA ALA A 168 -3.06 -2.24 14.09
C ALA A 168 -4.14 -1.25 13.60
N THR A 169 -5.14 -0.99 14.42
CA THR A 169 -6.17 0.03 14.20
C THR A 169 -5.85 1.27 15.02
N GLY A 170 -6.13 2.45 14.49
CA GLY A 170 -5.86 3.70 15.18
C GLY A 170 -6.68 4.84 14.61
N HIS A 171 -6.80 5.92 15.37
CA HIS A 171 -7.46 7.12 14.87
C HIS A 171 -6.59 7.82 13.82
N MET A 172 -7.21 8.37 12.79
CA MET A 172 -6.55 9.20 11.80
C MET A 172 -7.38 10.43 11.51
N PHE A 173 -6.70 11.55 11.40
CA PHE A 173 -7.32 12.82 11.03
C PHE A 173 -7.28 12.99 9.51
N TYR A 174 -8.40 13.45 8.94
CA TYR A 174 -8.52 13.75 7.53
C TYR A 174 -9.08 15.16 7.31
N TYR A 175 -8.64 15.77 6.21
CA TYR A 175 -9.19 17.04 5.72
C TYR A 175 -9.61 16.91 4.26
N HIS A 176 -10.86 17.30 3.98
CA HIS A 176 -11.43 17.34 2.64
C HIS A 176 -11.80 18.78 2.26
N PRO A 177 -10.96 19.45 1.43
CA PRO A 177 -11.20 20.84 1.04
C PRO A 177 -12.46 21.04 0.19
N ASP A 178 -12.92 19.98 -0.49
CA ASP A 178 -14.07 20.04 -1.41
C ASP A 178 -15.43 19.85 -0.71
N MET A 179 -15.45 19.66 0.62
CA MET A 179 -16.70 19.51 1.36
C MET A 179 -17.46 20.84 1.42
N PRO A 180 -18.77 20.85 1.12
CA PRO A 180 -19.56 22.08 0.99
C PRO A 180 -19.73 22.84 2.31
N LEU A 181 -19.53 22.16 3.44
CA LEU A 181 -19.57 22.75 4.78
C LEU A 181 -18.17 22.66 5.41
N GLU A 182 -17.60 23.81 5.79
CA GLU A 182 -16.30 23.88 6.49
C GLU A 182 -16.25 23.01 7.76
N LEU A 183 -17.40 22.78 8.39
CA LEU A 183 -17.54 21.91 9.58
C LEU A 183 -17.42 20.41 9.27
N GLU A 184 -17.66 20.00 8.04
CA GLU A 184 -17.56 18.60 7.60
C GLU A 184 -16.23 18.33 6.89
N ALA A 185 -15.45 19.38 6.62
CA ALA A 185 -14.17 19.27 5.95
C ALA A 185 -13.10 18.62 6.84
N CYS A 186 -13.25 18.62 8.16
CA CYS A 186 -12.28 18.08 9.11
C CYS A 186 -12.92 16.97 9.94
N TYR A 187 -12.38 15.76 9.92
CA TYR A 187 -12.96 14.62 10.65
C TYR A 187 -11.90 13.60 11.08
N VAL A 188 -12.30 12.69 11.97
CA VAL A 188 -11.46 11.59 12.47
C VAL A 188 -12.15 10.27 12.19
N GLU A 189 -11.39 9.31 11.69
CA GLU A 189 -11.84 7.94 11.45
C GLU A 189 -10.90 6.92 12.09
N ILE A 190 -11.38 5.68 12.22
CA ILE A 190 -10.52 4.55 12.59
C ILE A 190 -9.89 4.01 11.31
N SER A 191 -8.58 4.21 11.18
CA SER A 191 -7.77 3.73 10.09
C SER A 191 -7.03 2.46 10.45
N ARG A 192 -6.69 1.72 9.40
CA ARG A 192 -5.89 0.49 9.46
C ARG A 192 -4.45 0.80 9.10
N PHE A 193 -3.53 0.51 10.00
CA PHE A 193 -2.10 0.74 9.81
C PHE A 193 -1.39 -0.58 9.60
N TYR A 194 -0.54 -0.63 8.58
CA TYR A 194 0.37 -1.75 8.34
C TYR A 194 1.81 -1.27 8.48
N PHE A 195 2.58 -1.98 9.29
CA PHE A 195 3.93 -1.64 9.69
C PHE A 195 4.93 -2.70 9.24
N THR A 196 6.17 -2.29 8.99
CA THR A 196 7.28 -3.18 8.68
C THR A 196 8.48 -2.84 9.56
N LYS A 197 9.21 -3.87 10.03
CA LYS A 197 10.43 -3.71 10.83
C LYS A 197 11.65 -4.02 9.98
N LYS A 198 12.24 -3.00 9.37
CA LYS A 198 13.43 -3.15 8.53
C LYS A 198 14.65 -2.58 9.23
N SER A 199 15.77 -3.30 9.17
CA SER A 199 17.00 -2.89 9.86
C SER A 199 16.77 -2.57 11.35
N GLY A 200 15.90 -3.35 12.01
CA GLY A 200 15.54 -3.17 13.42
C GLY A 200 14.59 -2.02 13.75
N LYS A 201 14.10 -1.26 12.76
CA LYS A 201 13.22 -0.10 12.98
C LYS A 201 11.83 -0.32 12.38
N TRP A 202 10.81 -0.07 13.18
CA TRP A 202 9.43 -0.02 12.73
C TRP A 202 9.16 1.26 11.94
N ARG A 203 8.40 1.11 10.86
CA ARG A 203 7.89 2.20 10.02
C ARG A 203 6.49 1.86 9.54
N ILE A 204 5.69 2.90 9.27
CA ILE A 204 4.37 2.71 8.65
C ILE A 204 4.58 2.50 7.15
N HIS A 205 4.18 1.33 6.66
CA HIS A 205 4.27 0.98 5.24
C HIS A 205 2.94 1.20 4.51
N GLN A 206 1.81 1.12 5.20
CA GLN A 206 0.51 1.52 4.63
C GLN A 206 -0.42 2.10 5.67
N ILE A 207 -1.31 2.98 5.20
CA ILE A 207 -2.48 3.47 5.93
C ILE A 207 -3.68 3.14 5.03
N ASP A 208 -4.66 2.41 5.56
CA ASP A 208 -5.81 1.87 4.83
C ASP A 208 -5.47 1.14 3.52
N GLY A 209 -4.30 0.50 3.51
CA GLY A 209 -3.75 -0.20 2.35
C GLY A 209 -4.14 -1.68 2.26
N SER A 210 -3.63 -2.31 1.22
CA SER A 210 -3.98 -3.68 0.80
C SER A 210 -3.37 -4.81 1.65
N LYS A 211 -2.33 -4.54 2.43
CA LYS A 211 -1.57 -5.56 3.20
C LYS A 211 -1.97 -5.66 4.67
N TYR A 212 -2.95 -4.88 5.11
CA TYR A 212 -3.50 -5.03 6.44
C TYR A 212 -4.04 -6.45 6.65
N PHE A 213 -3.70 -7.06 7.79
CA PHE A 213 -4.07 -8.44 8.10
C PHE A 213 -4.60 -8.56 9.53
N THR A 214 -5.50 -9.52 9.74
CA THR A 214 -6.16 -9.79 11.02
C THR A 214 -6.24 -11.28 11.33
N ASP A 215 -5.23 -12.04 10.92
CA ASP A 215 -5.19 -13.47 11.20
C ASP A 215 -4.96 -13.71 12.71
N ASP A 216 -5.90 -14.42 13.34
CA ASP A 216 -5.94 -14.64 14.79
C ASP A 216 -4.65 -15.29 15.33
N LYS A 217 -3.93 -16.07 14.52
CA LYS A 217 -2.66 -16.69 14.97
C LYS A 217 -1.55 -15.67 15.26
N TYR A 218 -1.67 -14.47 14.70
CA TYR A 218 -0.72 -13.36 14.94
C TYR A 218 -1.27 -12.30 15.89
N LYS A 219 -2.48 -12.48 16.42
CA LYS A 219 -3.09 -11.51 17.32
C LYS A 219 -2.26 -11.39 18.59
N ALA A 220 -1.83 -10.17 18.89
CA ALA A 220 -1.13 -9.89 20.13
C ALA A 220 -2.13 -9.93 21.32
N PRO A 221 -1.68 -10.37 22.50
CA PRO A 221 -2.50 -10.37 23.72
C PRO A 221 -2.84 -8.95 24.20
#